data_AF-A0A432S232-F1
#
_entry.id   AF-A0A432S232-F1
#
_cell.length_a   1.000
_cell.length_b   1.000
_cell.length_c   1.000
_cell.angle_alpha   90.00
_cell.angle_beta   90.00
_cell.angle_gamma   90.00
#
_symmetry.space_group_name_H-M   'P 1'
#
loop_
_entity.id
_entity.type
_entity.pdbx_description
1 polymer ?
#
loop_
_entity_poly.entity_id
_entity_poly.type
_entity_poly.pdbx_seq_one_letter_code
_entity_poly.pdbx_strand_id
1 'polypeptide(L)'
;MFYPSDFKALSGILINNLDEYKEARIRTSISRLYYYIFLEIREIITETMEIKDKKKFKNLKYKHHSLIPKILVYIGEETDNEKIIMIGNKIKVLRKIRNESDYNLNAIFQIDHYISAEEKIKDIEEVITYLKQHLNSEILIKALNELI
;
A
#
# COMPACT_ATOMS: atom_id res chain seq x y z
N MET A 1 3.54 -0.32 -20.07
CA MET A 1 2.67 -0.16 -18.89
C MET A 1 3.39 -0.86 -17.76
N PHE A 2 3.60 -0.21 -16.60
CA PHE A 2 4.24 -0.86 -15.45
C PHE A 2 3.16 -1.56 -14.61
N TYR A 3 3.37 -2.84 -14.30
CA TYR A 3 2.57 -3.60 -13.37
C TYR A 3 3.07 -3.38 -11.94
N PRO A 4 2.22 -3.52 -10.90
CA PRO A 4 2.70 -3.41 -9.53
C PRO A 4 3.89 -4.34 -9.24
N SER A 5 3.88 -5.56 -9.78
CA SER A 5 4.98 -6.53 -9.67
C SER A 5 6.34 -5.99 -10.12
N ASP A 6 6.37 -5.07 -11.10
CA ASP A 6 7.61 -4.46 -11.59
C ASP A 6 8.29 -3.63 -10.49
N PHE A 7 7.50 -3.00 -9.60
CA PHE A 7 8.03 -2.26 -8.46
C PHE A 7 8.66 -3.21 -7.43
N LYS A 8 8.04 -4.36 -7.15
CA LYS A 8 8.60 -5.36 -6.24
C LYS A 8 9.93 -5.91 -6.79
N ALA A 9 9.96 -6.26 -8.08
CA ALA A 9 11.17 -6.75 -8.75
C ALA A 9 12.30 -5.72 -8.69
N LEU A 10 12.02 -4.46 -9.03
CA LEU A 10 13.00 -3.38 -8.96
C LEU A 10 13.53 -3.18 -7.53
N SER A 11 12.68 -3.29 -6.51
CA SER A 11 13.10 -3.22 -5.11
C SER A 11 14.14 -4.29 -4.77
N GLY A 12 13.91 -5.54 -5.19
CA GLY A 12 14.87 -6.63 -4.98
C GLY A 12 16.21 -6.40 -5.70
N ILE A 13 16.18 -5.92 -6.94
CA ILE A 13 17.39 -5.60 -7.72
C ILE A 13 18.25 -4.54 -7.01
N LEU A 14 17.62 -3.51 -6.45
CA LEU A 14 18.32 -2.42 -5.77
C LEU A 14 19.00 -2.87 -4.48
N ILE A 15 18.38 -3.77 -3.72
CA ILE A 15 18.95 -4.31 -2.47
C ILE A 15 20.03 -5.35 -2.71
N ASN A 16 19.99 -6.10 -3.80
CA ASN A 16 21.02 -7.07 -4.13
C ASN A 16 22.33 -6.45 -4.64
N ASN A 17 22.33 -5.15 -4.97
CA ASN A 17 23.48 -4.42 -5.53
C ASN A 17 23.82 -3.21 -4.67
N LEU A 18 24.13 -3.42 -3.39
CA LEU A 18 24.55 -2.34 -2.51
C LEU A 18 26.02 -1.97 -2.78
N ASP A 19 26.23 -0.70 -3.13
CA ASP A 19 27.52 -0.09 -3.44
C ASP A 19 27.70 1.17 -2.58
N GLU A 20 28.54 2.11 -3.05
CA GLU A 20 28.71 3.42 -2.43
C GLU A 20 27.41 4.23 -2.29
N TYR A 21 26.37 3.91 -3.07
CA TYR A 21 25.02 4.52 -3.00
C TYR A 21 24.03 3.69 -2.16
N LYS A 22 24.53 2.87 -1.22
CA LYS A 22 23.73 1.96 -0.37
C LYS A 22 22.47 2.62 0.20
N GLU A 23 22.59 3.78 0.83
CA GLU A 23 21.43 4.44 1.44
C GLU A 23 20.38 4.88 0.40
N ALA A 24 20.81 5.47 -0.71
CA ALA A 24 19.91 5.91 -1.77
C ALA A 24 19.15 4.71 -2.38
N ARG A 25 19.84 3.58 -2.56
CA ARG A 25 19.23 2.32 -3.01
C ARG A 25 18.22 1.78 -2.00
N ILE A 26 18.53 1.80 -0.71
CA ILE A 26 17.61 1.37 0.36
C ILE A 26 16.34 2.24 0.36
N ARG A 27 16.48 3.56 0.36
CA ARG A 27 15.35 4.50 0.33
C ARG A 27 14.47 4.27 -0.89
N THR A 28 15.09 4.15 -2.06
CA THR A 28 14.37 3.87 -3.31
C THR A 28 13.64 2.53 -3.22
N SER A 29 14.27 1.49 -2.68
CA SER A 29 13.69 0.16 -2.54
C SER A 29 12.44 0.15 -1.66
N ILE A 30 12.48 0.88 -0.54
CA ILE A 30 11.33 1.10 0.35
C ILE A 30 10.19 1.79 -0.39
N SER A 31 10.50 2.85 -1.15
CA SER A 31 9.52 3.55 -1.97
C SER A 31 8.86 2.61 -2.99
N ARG A 32 9.65 1.74 -3.65
CA ARG A 32 9.12 0.74 -4.58
C ARG A 32 8.25 -0.32 -3.91
N LEU A 33 8.62 -0.83 -2.74
CA LEU A 33 7.76 -1.74 -1.96
C LEU A 33 6.42 -1.10 -1.61
N TYR A 34 6.43 0.16 -1.17
CA TYR A 34 5.19 0.88 -0.89
C TYR A 34 4.31 1.02 -2.14
N TYR A 35 4.88 1.46 -3.26
CA TYR A 35 4.13 1.61 -4.50
C TYR A 35 3.58 0.28 -5.02
N TYR A 36 4.35 -0.80 -4.93
CA TYR A 36 3.87 -2.14 -5.26
C TYR A 36 2.54 -2.45 -4.56
N ILE A 37 2.54 -2.46 -3.22
CA ILE A 37 1.36 -2.88 -2.48
C ILE A 37 0.20 -1.88 -2.56
N PHE A 38 0.51 -0.59 -2.64
CA PHE A 38 -0.49 0.45 -2.80
C PHE A 38 -1.23 0.31 -4.14
N LEU A 39 -0.51 0.04 -5.23
CA LEU A 39 -1.10 -0.10 -6.56
C LEU A 39 -1.95 -1.36 -6.65
N GLU A 40 -1.45 -2.50 -6.16
CA GLU A 40 -2.22 -3.76 -6.05
C GLU A 40 -3.56 -3.53 -5.35
N ILE A 41 -3.54 -2.93 -4.17
CA ILE A 41 -4.75 -2.74 -3.36
C ILE A 41 -5.69 -1.72 -3.99
N ARG A 42 -5.16 -0.66 -4.60
CA ARG A 42 -5.96 0.31 -5.35
C ARG A 42 -6.67 -0.36 -6.52
N GLU A 43 -5.99 -1.26 -7.23
CA GLU A 43 -6.56 -2.02 -8.34
C GLU A 43 -7.67 -2.94 -7.86
N ILE A 44 -7.45 -3.70 -6.78
CA ILE A 44 -8.48 -4.53 -6.13
C ILE A 44 -9.73 -3.70 -5.81
N ILE A 45 -9.57 -2.59 -5.08
CA ILE A 45 -10.68 -1.70 -4.72
C ILE A 45 -11.41 -1.20 -5.98
N THR A 46 -10.65 -0.76 -6.99
CA THR A 46 -11.20 -0.24 -8.24
C THR A 46 -11.93 -1.31 -9.03
N GLU A 47 -11.48 -2.56 -9.00
CA GLU A 47 -12.11 -3.67 -9.70
C GLU A 47 -13.42 -4.08 -9.04
N THR A 48 -13.48 -4.09 -7.71
CA THR A 48 -14.68 -4.44 -6.93
C THR A 48 -15.83 -3.43 -7.06
N MET A 49 -15.55 -2.14 -7.28
CA MET A 49 -16.59 -1.11 -7.40
C MET A 49 -17.44 -1.25 -8.68
N GLU A 50 -18.66 -0.69 -8.69
CA GLU A 50 -19.43 -0.51 -9.93
C GLU A 50 -18.84 0.60 -10.82
N ILE A 51 -19.12 0.56 -12.13
CA ILE A 51 -18.56 1.51 -13.13
C ILE A 51 -18.76 2.99 -12.72
N LYS A 52 -19.95 3.33 -12.20
CA LYS A 52 -20.29 4.70 -11.78
C LYS A 52 -19.39 5.17 -10.62
N ASP A 53 -19.11 4.29 -9.66
CA ASP A 53 -18.34 4.60 -8.45
C ASP A 53 -16.83 4.53 -8.71
N LYS A 54 -16.38 3.70 -9.65
CA LYS A 54 -14.99 3.72 -10.14
C LYS A 54 -14.57 5.11 -10.57
N LYS A 55 -15.43 5.86 -11.27
CA LYS A 55 -15.13 7.22 -11.71
C LYS A 55 -15.00 8.17 -10.52
N LYS A 56 -15.94 8.10 -9.56
CA LYS A 56 -15.89 8.88 -8.32
C LYS A 56 -14.59 8.63 -7.57
N PHE A 57 -14.24 7.35 -7.35
CA PHE A 57 -13.01 6.97 -6.67
C PHE A 57 -11.76 7.44 -7.43
N LYS A 58 -11.67 7.23 -8.76
CA LYS A 58 -10.53 7.64 -9.59
C LYS A 58 -10.27 9.15 -9.56
N ASN A 59 -11.31 9.97 -9.42
CA ASN A 59 -11.17 11.44 -9.33
C ASN A 59 -10.48 11.90 -8.03
N LEU A 60 -10.34 11.02 -7.03
CA LEU A 60 -9.68 11.31 -5.75
C LEU A 60 -8.17 10.98 -5.75
N LYS A 61 -7.54 10.93 -6.93
CA LYS A 61 -6.17 10.45 -7.14
C LYS A 61 -5.15 10.93 -6.09
N TYR A 62 -5.18 12.21 -5.73
CA TYR A 62 -4.25 12.78 -4.74
C TYR A 62 -4.54 12.37 -3.29
N LYS A 63 -5.77 11.93 -3.00
CA LYS A 63 -6.20 11.46 -1.68
C LYS A 63 -6.04 9.95 -1.50
N HIS A 64 -5.78 9.17 -2.56
CA HIS A 64 -5.73 7.70 -2.46
C HIS A 64 -4.73 7.21 -1.41
N HIS A 65 -3.54 7.82 -1.32
CA HIS A 65 -2.52 7.43 -0.35
C HIS A 65 -2.98 7.55 1.11
N SER A 66 -3.88 8.49 1.43
CA SER A 66 -4.47 8.62 2.76
C SER A 66 -5.78 7.86 2.90
N LEU A 67 -6.54 7.74 1.82
CA LEU A 67 -7.90 7.21 1.83
C LEU A 67 -7.93 5.69 1.84
N ILE A 68 -7.09 5.00 1.06
CA ILE A 68 -7.10 3.53 0.97
C ILE A 68 -6.91 2.87 2.35
N PRO A 69 -5.91 3.25 3.17
CA PRO A 69 -5.78 2.69 4.51
C PRO A 69 -7.02 2.90 5.39
N LYS A 70 -7.66 4.08 5.28
CA LYS A 70 -8.87 4.40 6.05
C LYS A 70 -10.07 3.58 5.61
N ILE A 71 -10.25 3.41 4.29
CA ILE A 71 -11.30 2.56 3.74
C ILE A 71 -11.17 1.14 4.27
N LEU A 72 -9.96 0.58 4.25
CA LEU A 72 -9.73 -0.78 4.74
C LEU A 72 -10.00 -0.92 6.23
N VAL A 73 -9.51 0.01 7.05
CA VAL A 73 -9.80 -0.01 8.50
C VAL A 73 -11.29 0.10 8.75
N TYR A 74 -11.98 1.05 8.10
CA TYR A 74 -13.43 1.22 8.22
C TYR A 74 -14.19 -0.06 7.84
N ILE A 75 -13.86 -0.67 6.70
CA ILE A 75 -14.51 -1.91 6.26
C ILE A 75 -14.24 -3.04 7.25
N GLY A 76 -13.00 -3.15 7.72
CA GLY A 76 -12.63 -4.14 8.72
C GLY A 76 -13.42 -3.97 10.02
N GLU A 77 -13.60 -2.75 10.51
CA GLU A 77 -14.41 -2.45 11.70
C GLU A 77 -15.90 -2.78 11.47
N GLU A 78 -16.47 -2.38 10.33
CA GLU A 78 -17.88 -2.66 9.99
C GLU A 78 -18.19 -4.15 9.76
N THR A 79 -17.18 -4.96 9.45
CA THR A 79 -17.32 -6.40 9.18
C THR A 79 -16.71 -7.29 10.25
N ASP A 80 -16.23 -6.71 11.35
CA ASP A 80 -15.49 -7.41 12.41
C ASP A 80 -14.34 -8.28 11.86
N ASN A 81 -13.59 -7.71 10.91
CA ASN A 81 -12.58 -8.40 10.12
C ASN A 81 -11.17 -7.87 10.38
N GLU A 82 -10.55 -8.43 11.41
CA GLU A 82 -9.19 -8.10 11.86
C GLU A 82 -8.13 -8.20 10.74
N LYS A 83 -8.31 -9.10 9.76
CA LYS A 83 -7.35 -9.20 8.64
C LYS A 83 -7.39 -7.95 7.76
N ILE A 84 -8.57 -7.42 7.47
CA ILE A 84 -8.71 -6.20 6.65
C ILE A 84 -8.20 -4.99 7.44
N ILE A 85 -8.51 -4.91 8.75
CA ILE A 85 -7.98 -3.88 9.66
C ILE A 85 -6.44 -3.91 9.64
N MET A 86 -5.85 -5.10 9.78
CA MET A 86 -4.41 -5.31 9.75
C MET A 86 -3.79 -4.79 8.45
N ILE A 87 -4.37 -5.13 7.28
CA ILE A 87 -3.88 -4.65 5.99
C ILE A 87 -3.88 -3.11 5.96
N GLY A 88 -5.01 -2.48 6.34
CA GLY A 88 -5.13 -1.02 6.38
C GLY A 88 -4.05 -0.37 7.27
N ASN A 89 -3.84 -0.90 8.47
CA ASN A 89 -2.82 -0.42 9.40
C ASN A 89 -1.40 -0.60 8.86
N LYS A 90 -1.08 -1.74 8.24
CA LYS A 90 0.26 -1.98 7.67
C LYS A 90 0.56 -1.04 6.50
N ILE A 91 -0.41 -0.77 5.60
CA ILE A 91 -0.22 0.22 4.53
C ILE A 91 0.01 1.62 5.11
N LYS A 92 -0.74 2.00 6.16
CA LYS A 92 -0.56 3.29 6.85
C LYS A 92 0.87 3.42 7.39
N VAL A 93 1.40 2.37 8.00
CA VAL A 93 2.79 2.33 8.48
C VAL A 93 3.79 2.38 7.33
N LEU A 94 3.61 1.57 6.28
CA LEU A 94 4.47 1.59 5.08
C LEU A 94 4.51 2.98 4.43
N ARG A 95 3.38 3.68 4.36
CA ARG A 95 3.34 5.06 3.87
C ARG A 95 4.19 5.99 4.73
N LYS A 96 4.16 5.84 6.06
CA LYS A 96 5.01 6.63 6.96
C LYS A 96 6.48 6.36 6.68
N ILE A 97 6.88 5.08 6.62
CA ILE A 97 8.27 4.68 6.34
C ILE A 97 8.71 5.24 4.97
N ARG A 98 7.87 5.13 3.94
CA ARG A 98 8.13 5.71 2.61
C ARG A 98 8.26 7.23 2.62
N ASN A 99 7.44 7.93 3.40
CA ASN A 99 7.55 9.39 3.47
C ASN A 99 8.85 9.82 4.18
N GLU A 100 9.24 9.12 5.24
CA GLU A 100 10.53 9.35 5.88
C GLU A 100 11.69 9.04 4.92
N SER A 101 11.60 7.94 4.15
CA SER A 101 12.65 7.59 3.18
C SER A 101 12.78 8.59 2.04
N ASP A 102 11.66 9.12 1.55
CA ASP A 102 11.65 9.97 0.35
C ASP A 102 11.89 11.45 0.67
N TYR A 103 11.53 11.93 1.87
CA TYR A 103 11.50 13.36 2.17
C TYR A 103 12.31 13.78 3.40
N ASN A 104 12.67 12.87 4.30
CA ASN A 104 13.46 13.22 5.47
C ASN A 104 14.96 13.12 5.15
N LEU A 105 15.57 14.27 4.88
CA LEU A 105 17.00 14.40 4.57
C LEU A 105 17.91 14.17 5.78
N ASN A 106 17.37 14.24 7.00
CA ASN A 106 18.14 14.08 8.24
C ASN A 106 18.08 12.65 8.80
N ALA A 107 17.13 11.83 8.32
CA ALA A 107 17.09 10.41 8.67
C ALA A 107 18.28 9.69 8.03
N ILE A 108 18.71 8.56 8.61
CA ILE A 108 19.70 7.66 8.00
C ILE A 108 19.02 6.31 7.81
N PHE A 109 18.92 5.86 6.56
CA PHE A 109 18.28 4.59 6.23
C PHE A 109 19.30 3.46 6.06
N GLN A 110 19.06 2.39 6.81
CA GLN A 110 19.87 1.17 6.81
C GLN A 110 19.04 -0.05 6.40
N ILE A 111 19.71 -1.18 6.19
CA ILE A 111 19.08 -2.39 5.67
C ILE A 111 17.90 -2.88 6.54
N ASP A 112 17.98 -2.69 7.86
CA ASP A 112 16.90 -3.07 8.79
C ASP A 112 15.59 -2.31 8.52
N HIS A 113 15.67 -1.08 8.01
CA HIS A 113 14.49 -0.32 7.60
C HIS A 113 13.83 -0.94 6.37
N TYR A 114 14.64 -1.45 5.43
CA TYR A 114 14.14 -2.20 4.29
C TYR A 114 13.51 -3.52 4.72
N ILE A 115 14.19 -4.29 5.57
CA ILE A 115 13.68 -5.58 6.10
C ILE A 115 12.34 -5.35 6.79
N SER A 116 12.23 -4.32 7.64
CA SER A 116 10.98 -3.99 8.31
C SER A 116 9.85 -3.59 7.35
N ALA A 117 10.17 -2.97 6.22
CA ALA A 117 9.20 -2.68 5.17
C ALA A 117 8.81 -3.97 4.42
N GLU A 118 9.77 -4.82 4.09
CA GLU A 118 9.55 -6.09 3.41
C GLU A 118 8.69 -7.06 4.22
N GLU A 119 8.92 -7.19 5.52
CA GLU A 119 8.08 -7.99 6.44
C GLU A 119 6.61 -7.56 6.36
N LYS A 120 6.34 -6.25 6.39
CA LYS A 120 4.96 -5.73 6.27
C LYS A 120 4.34 -6.03 4.91
N ILE A 121 5.15 -6.07 3.84
CA ILE A 121 4.67 -6.47 2.51
C ILE A 121 4.30 -7.95 2.53
N LYS A 122 5.18 -8.82 3.03
CA LYS A 122 4.94 -10.26 3.16
C LYS A 122 3.65 -10.55 3.94
N ASP A 123 3.47 -9.91 5.09
CA ASP A 123 2.25 -10.04 5.89
C ASP A 123 0.98 -9.65 5.12
N ILE A 124 1.05 -8.62 4.25
CA ILE A 124 -0.10 -8.22 3.42
C ILE A 124 -0.31 -9.24 2.31
N GLU A 125 0.76 -9.70 1.64
CA GLU A 125 0.69 -10.69 0.55
C GLU A 125 0.02 -11.99 0.98
N GLU A 126 0.30 -12.46 2.20
CA GLU A 126 -0.31 -13.66 2.78
C GLU A 126 -1.84 -13.58 2.87
N VAL A 127 -2.39 -12.37 2.97
CA VAL A 127 -3.84 -12.14 3.13
C VAL A 127 -4.46 -11.31 2.01
N ILE A 128 -3.72 -10.96 0.95
CA ILE A 128 -4.25 -10.09 -0.11
C ILE A 128 -5.34 -10.79 -0.93
N THR A 129 -5.22 -12.10 -1.12
CA THR A 129 -6.27 -12.91 -1.75
C THR A 129 -7.54 -12.95 -0.91
N TYR A 130 -7.40 -12.95 0.41
CA TYR A 130 -8.53 -12.85 1.33
C TYR A 130 -9.26 -11.51 1.14
N LEU A 131 -8.53 -10.40 1.00
CA LEU A 131 -9.11 -9.09 0.70
C LEU A 131 -9.94 -9.12 -0.60
N LYS A 132 -9.42 -9.72 -1.67
CA LYS A 132 -10.14 -9.86 -2.96
C LYS A 132 -11.47 -10.60 -2.82
N GLN A 133 -11.54 -11.58 -1.95
CA GLN A 133 -12.73 -12.42 -1.75
C GLN A 133 -13.79 -11.78 -0.84
N HIS A 134 -13.38 -10.88 0.06
CA HIS A 134 -14.25 -10.35 1.12
C HIS A 134 -14.62 -8.88 0.92
N LEU A 135 -13.98 -8.17 -0.01
CA LEU A 135 -14.45 -6.86 -0.43
C LEU A 135 -15.69 -7.00 -1.31
N ASN A 136 -16.71 -6.20 -0.99
CA ASN A 136 -17.90 -6.04 -1.81
C ASN A 136 -18.13 -4.56 -2.16
N SER A 137 -18.84 -4.32 -3.26
CA SER A 137 -19.06 -2.96 -3.78
C SER A 137 -19.86 -2.09 -2.81
N GLU A 138 -20.89 -2.65 -2.17
CA GLU A 138 -21.78 -1.93 -1.27
C GLU A 138 -21.04 -1.30 -0.09
N ILE A 139 -20.21 -2.09 0.61
CA ILE A 139 -19.45 -1.61 1.75
C ILE A 139 -18.34 -0.62 1.35
N LEU A 140 -17.75 -0.80 0.16
CA LEU A 140 -16.78 0.15 -0.38
C LEU A 140 -17.41 1.51 -0.66
N ILE A 141 -18.63 1.52 -1.21
CA ILE A 141 -19.38 2.75 -1.47
C ILE A 141 -19.76 3.43 -0.15
N LYS A 142 -20.23 2.66 0.84
CA LYS A 142 -20.51 3.17 2.19
C LYS A 142 -19.26 3.84 2.78
N ALA A 143 -18.13 3.14 2.81
CA ALA A 143 -16.85 3.68 3.29
C ALA A 143 -16.44 4.96 2.54
N LEU A 144 -16.62 5.00 1.22
CA LEU A 144 -16.27 6.15 0.40
C LEU A 144 -17.14 7.38 0.71
N ASN A 145 -18.41 7.20 1.06
CA ASN A 145 -19.31 8.29 1.39
C ASN A 145 -19.06 8.84 2.80
N GLU A 146 -18.67 8.00 3.75
CA GLU A 146 -18.36 8.43 5.14
C GLU A 146 -17.01 9.14 5.26
N LEU A 147 -16.04 8.82 4.38
CA LEU A 147 -14.65 9.28 4.51
C LEU A 147 -14.28 10.49 3.63
N ILE A 148 -15.20 10.98 2.78
CA ILE A 148 -14.98 12.11 1.86
C ILE A 148 -15.82 13.30 2.27
#